data_AF-A0AAW2BVD9-F1
#
_entry.id   AF-A0AAW2BVD9-F1
#
_cell.length_a   1.000
_cell.length_b   1.000
_cell.length_c   1.000
_cell.angle_alpha   90.00
_cell.angle_beta   90.00
_cell.angle_gamma   90.00
#
_symmetry.space_group_name_H-M   'P 1'
#
loop_
_entity.id
_entity.type
_entity.pdbx_description
1 polymer ?
#
loop_
_entity_poly.entity_id
_entity_poly.type
_entity_poly.pdbx_seq_one_letter_code
_entity_poly.pdbx_strand_id
1 'polypeptide(L)'
;MEISSFFVFFVLLLVHCLMASTAVAVRTNITTDQSALLALKDHITDDPYKTLASNWSSSTSVCNWIGITCGAKHHRVTALNLSHMGLSGTIAPQVGKLTFLSHLSFRNNNFHGSLPNELASLRRLEVVSFGLNNFSGMLPSWFGFLPKLQVLYAYTNSFEGTVPESLGNILSLKVLHLGENKLSGRIPKSLGNCTYLEIIHLDDNNFTDGTTVAIKVFNLNIEGGFKSFEAECDVLCSIRHRNLVKIISCCSSIDFKALVLEYIPKGSLRKWLYSHSHFLDMLERLSMMIDVASSLEYLHHGCPLPVVHCDLKPSNILLNKDMVALVSDFGISKFLGNEDSMTQTMTLATIGYMAPEYGSQGIISTRGDVYSYGILLMETFTRKNPTDDMFVGEMSLRGWVRQSLPHSVIEVIDSSLLKRGEENFNAKLDCMLSIMQLAITCSTEAPEERSNMRDVVTTLKKIKLKFLKDVGED
;
A
#
# COMPACT_ATOMS: atom_id res chain seq x y z
N MET A 1 -62.20 25.67 -57.47
CA MET A 1 -61.02 25.10 -58.13
C MET A 1 -59.87 24.93 -57.12
N GLU A 2 -60.17 24.48 -55.88
CA GLU A 2 -59.18 24.38 -54.79
C GLU A 2 -59.21 23.03 -54.05
N ILE A 3 -60.27 22.23 -54.21
CA ILE A 3 -60.39 20.91 -53.57
C ILE A 3 -59.57 19.84 -54.32
N SER A 4 -59.36 19.99 -55.65
CA SER A 4 -58.63 18.97 -56.43
C SER A 4 -57.11 19.03 -56.19
N SER A 5 -56.55 20.20 -55.88
CA SER A 5 -55.11 20.35 -55.65
C SER A 5 -54.69 19.78 -54.29
N PHE A 6 -55.57 19.85 -53.28
CA PHE A 6 -55.32 19.30 -51.95
C PHE A 6 -55.38 17.77 -51.94
N PHE A 7 -56.30 17.18 -52.72
CA PHE A 7 -56.42 15.73 -52.85
C PHE A 7 -55.22 15.12 -53.58
N VAL A 8 -54.73 15.78 -54.64
CA VAL A 8 -53.53 15.36 -55.37
C VAL A 8 -52.28 15.44 -54.49
N PHE A 9 -52.16 16.48 -53.66
CA PHE A 9 -51.04 16.61 -52.71
C PHE A 9 -51.08 15.51 -51.63
N PHE A 10 -52.25 15.20 -51.09
CA PHE A 10 -52.41 14.15 -50.07
C PHE A 10 -52.15 12.75 -50.63
N VAL A 11 -52.55 12.48 -51.89
CA VAL A 11 -52.25 11.22 -52.59
C VAL A 11 -50.75 11.13 -52.90
N LEU A 12 -50.09 12.21 -53.32
CA LEU A 12 -48.64 12.23 -53.53
C LEU A 12 -47.84 12.04 -52.24
N LEU A 13 -48.34 12.56 -51.11
CA LEU A 13 -47.75 12.37 -49.79
C LEU A 13 -47.98 10.96 -49.24
N LEU A 14 -49.15 10.35 -49.50
CA LEU A 14 -49.43 8.95 -49.21
C LEU A 14 -48.60 8.01 -50.09
N VAL A 15 -48.39 8.32 -51.37
CA VAL A 15 -47.51 7.56 -52.27
C VAL A 15 -46.05 7.74 -51.86
N HIS A 16 -45.61 8.94 -51.45
CA HIS A 16 -44.27 9.13 -50.87
C HIS A 16 -44.10 8.41 -49.52
N CYS A 17 -45.13 8.38 -48.67
CA CYS A 17 -45.12 7.60 -47.43
C CYS A 17 -45.16 6.09 -47.70
N LEU A 18 -45.90 5.63 -48.72
CA LEU A 18 -45.96 4.22 -49.11
C LEU A 18 -44.66 3.76 -49.78
N MET A 19 -44.04 4.61 -50.60
CA MET A 19 -42.72 4.38 -51.22
C MET A 19 -41.55 4.62 -50.24
N ALA A 20 -41.77 5.36 -49.14
CA ALA A 20 -40.86 5.40 -47.99
C ALA A 20 -41.11 4.24 -47.01
N SER A 21 -42.27 3.59 -47.09
CA SER A 21 -42.62 2.38 -46.32
C SER A 21 -42.26 1.07 -47.01
N THR A 22 -41.79 1.10 -48.26
CA THR A 22 -40.85 0.09 -48.76
C THR A 22 -39.45 0.42 -48.27
N ALA A 23 -39.33 0.64 -46.96
CA ALA A 23 -38.13 0.20 -46.26
C ALA A 23 -38.04 -1.28 -46.58
N VAL A 24 -37.14 -1.63 -47.50
CA VAL A 24 -36.54 -2.96 -47.51
C VAL A 24 -36.16 -3.17 -46.06
N ALA A 25 -36.91 -4.02 -45.36
CA ALA A 25 -36.51 -4.49 -44.05
C ALA A 25 -35.08 -4.94 -44.28
N VAL A 26 -34.11 -4.21 -43.72
CA VAL A 26 -32.71 -4.59 -43.79
C VAL A 26 -32.69 -5.94 -43.12
N ARG A 27 -32.77 -7.00 -43.93
CA ARG A 27 -32.50 -8.37 -43.49
C ARG A 27 -31.09 -8.23 -42.96
N THR A 28 -30.93 -8.15 -41.65
CA THR A 28 -29.61 -8.16 -41.04
C THR A 28 -29.05 -9.52 -41.39
N ASN A 29 -28.26 -9.54 -42.45
CA ASN A 29 -28.11 -10.72 -43.28
C ASN A 29 -27.08 -11.62 -42.63
N ILE A 30 -27.42 -12.90 -42.42
CA ILE A 30 -26.47 -13.94 -41.99
C ILE A 30 -25.20 -13.95 -42.87
N THR A 31 -25.28 -13.41 -44.10
CA THR A 31 -24.11 -13.17 -44.96
C THR A 31 -23.04 -12.27 -44.34
N THR A 32 -23.42 -11.30 -43.50
CA THR A 32 -22.45 -10.47 -42.78
C THR A 32 -21.68 -11.32 -41.77
N ASP A 33 -22.39 -12.17 -41.02
CA ASP A 33 -21.77 -13.08 -40.06
C ASP A 33 -20.88 -14.09 -40.78
N GLN A 34 -21.34 -14.63 -41.90
CA GLN A 34 -20.57 -15.52 -42.76
C GLN A 34 -19.27 -14.85 -43.22
N SER A 35 -19.34 -13.62 -43.73
CA SER A 35 -18.15 -12.89 -44.19
C SER A 35 -17.17 -12.60 -43.05
N ALA A 36 -17.65 -12.29 -41.86
CA ALA A 36 -16.82 -12.04 -40.68
C ALA A 36 -16.10 -13.30 -40.21
N LEU A 37 -16.79 -14.45 -40.21
CA LEU A 37 -16.24 -15.73 -39.81
C LEU A 37 -15.27 -16.30 -40.86
N LEU A 38 -15.55 -16.13 -42.16
CA LEU A 38 -14.59 -16.49 -43.20
C LEU A 38 -13.32 -15.63 -43.12
N ALA A 39 -13.46 -14.32 -42.87
CA ALA A 39 -12.29 -13.47 -42.61
C ALA A 39 -11.50 -13.91 -41.37
N LEU A 40 -12.18 -14.38 -40.31
CA LEU A 40 -11.53 -14.98 -39.16
C LEU A 40 -10.77 -16.26 -39.54
N LYS A 41 -11.37 -17.15 -40.34
CA LYS A 41 -10.72 -18.35 -40.87
C LYS A 41 -9.44 -18.00 -41.63
N ASP A 42 -9.44 -16.93 -42.43
CA ASP A 42 -8.26 -16.48 -43.18
C ASP A 42 -7.13 -15.94 -42.28
N HIS A 43 -7.44 -15.53 -41.04
CA HIS A 43 -6.44 -15.11 -40.04
C HIS A 43 -5.90 -16.28 -39.19
N ILE A 44 -6.40 -17.49 -39.41
CA ILE A 44 -5.87 -18.71 -38.80
C ILE A 44 -4.70 -19.19 -39.66
N THR A 45 -3.51 -19.19 -39.08
CA THR A 45 -2.26 -19.60 -39.73
C THR A 45 -2.02 -21.10 -39.61
N ASP A 46 -2.53 -21.74 -38.55
CA ASP A 46 -2.46 -23.18 -38.35
C ASP A 46 -3.80 -23.73 -37.81
N ASP A 47 -4.28 -24.79 -38.47
CA ASP A 47 -5.48 -25.56 -38.10
C ASP A 47 -5.11 -27.05 -38.15
N PRO A 48 -4.42 -27.57 -37.11
CA PRO A 48 -3.73 -28.86 -37.16
C PRO A 48 -4.69 -30.02 -37.37
N TYR A 49 -5.93 -29.90 -36.90
CA TYR A 49 -6.98 -30.91 -37.06
C TYR A 49 -7.88 -30.66 -38.26
N LYS A 50 -7.61 -29.61 -39.05
CA LYS A 50 -8.43 -29.17 -40.19
C LYS A 50 -9.90 -28.93 -39.80
N THR A 51 -10.14 -28.55 -38.55
CA THR A 51 -11.48 -28.41 -37.98
C THR A 51 -12.25 -27.31 -38.69
N LEU A 52 -11.61 -26.17 -38.92
CA LEU A 52 -12.21 -25.05 -39.63
C LEU A 52 -12.09 -25.24 -41.14
N ALA A 53 -10.94 -25.72 -41.61
CA ALA A 53 -10.67 -25.95 -43.02
C ALA A 53 -11.73 -26.83 -43.70
N SER A 54 -12.12 -27.94 -43.04
CA SER A 54 -13.08 -28.92 -43.56
C SER A 54 -14.55 -28.59 -43.30
N ASN A 55 -14.86 -27.76 -42.30
CA ASN A 55 -16.24 -27.51 -41.86
C ASN A 55 -16.79 -26.15 -42.29
N TRP A 56 -16.00 -25.08 -42.19
CA TRP A 56 -16.44 -23.73 -42.52
C TRP A 56 -16.35 -23.51 -44.03
N SER A 57 -17.50 -23.54 -44.71
CA SER A 57 -17.61 -23.43 -46.17
C SER A 57 -18.73 -22.47 -46.57
N SER A 58 -18.53 -21.74 -47.67
CA SER A 58 -19.56 -20.86 -48.24
C SER A 58 -20.84 -21.60 -48.67
N SER A 59 -20.76 -22.93 -48.88
CA SER A 59 -21.86 -23.79 -49.30
C SER A 59 -22.77 -24.29 -48.18
N THR A 60 -22.39 -24.12 -46.91
CA THR A 60 -23.17 -24.56 -45.74
C THR A 60 -23.62 -23.37 -44.90
N SER A 61 -24.74 -23.52 -44.19
CA SER A 61 -25.21 -22.49 -43.27
C SER A 61 -24.22 -22.29 -42.13
N VAL A 62 -23.90 -21.03 -41.82
CA VAL A 62 -23.04 -20.62 -40.69
C VAL A 62 -23.50 -21.22 -39.36
N CYS A 63 -24.80 -21.42 -39.19
CA CYS A 63 -25.36 -21.97 -37.96
C CYS A 63 -25.06 -23.46 -37.75
N ASN A 64 -24.56 -24.15 -38.79
CA ASN A 64 -24.12 -25.55 -38.73
C ASN A 64 -22.61 -25.67 -38.56
N TRP A 65 -21.88 -24.55 -38.50
CA TRP A 65 -20.44 -24.56 -38.38
C TRP A 65 -20.01 -24.91 -36.95
N ILE A 66 -18.94 -25.68 -36.83
CA ILE A 66 -18.34 -26.05 -35.54
C ILE A 66 -17.96 -24.78 -34.79
N GLY A 67 -18.35 -24.72 -33.52
CA GLY A 67 -18.10 -23.58 -32.66
C GLY A 67 -19.08 -22.40 -32.84
N ILE A 68 -20.05 -22.49 -33.75
CA ILE A 68 -21.03 -21.43 -33.99
C ILE A 68 -22.39 -21.80 -33.37
N THR A 69 -23.01 -20.84 -32.70
CA THR A 69 -24.42 -20.91 -32.30
C THR A 69 -25.16 -19.71 -32.84
N CYS A 70 -26.31 -19.94 -33.47
CA CYS A 70 -27.21 -18.89 -33.93
C CYS A 70 -28.44 -18.76 -33.03
N GLY A 71 -28.91 -17.53 -32.82
CA GLY A 71 -30.14 -17.29 -32.09
C GLY A 71 -31.38 -17.72 -32.89
N ALA A 72 -32.30 -18.42 -32.21
CA ALA A 72 -33.49 -19.03 -32.82
C ALA A 72 -34.45 -18.04 -33.50
N LYS A 73 -34.50 -16.77 -33.04
CA LYS A 73 -35.45 -15.76 -33.53
C LYS A 73 -34.92 -14.91 -34.68
N HIS A 74 -33.62 -14.63 -34.69
CA HIS A 74 -33.03 -13.65 -35.61
C HIS A 74 -32.02 -14.29 -36.58
N HIS A 75 -31.70 -15.58 -36.41
CA HIS A 75 -30.75 -16.32 -37.26
C HIS A 75 -29.43 -15.56 -37.45
N ARG A 76 -28.90 -15.02 -36.35
CA ARG A 76 -27.59 -14.37 -36.27
C ARG A 76 -26.73 -15.11 -35.28
N VAL A 77 -25.42 -15.04 -35.45
CA VAL A 77 -24.45 -15.66 -34.54
C VAL A 77 -24.51 -15.01 -33.17
N THR A 78 -24.79 -15.82 -32.15
CA THR A 78 -24.87 -15.43 -30.73
C THR A 78 -23.72 -15.99 -29.91
N ALA A 79 -23.14 -17.12 -30.33
CA ALA A 79 -21.93 -17.63 -29.72
C ALA A 79 -20.90 -18.06 -30.78
N LEU A 80 -19.65 -17.71 -30.52
CA LEU A 80 -18.46 -18.17 -31.24
C LEU A 80 -17.53 -18.79 -30.20
N ASN A 81 -17.31 -20.09 -30.29
CA ASN A 81 -16.50 -20.87 -29.37
C ASN A 81 -15.53 -21.76 -30.15
N LEU A 82 -14.29 -21.31 -30.25
CA LEU A 82 -13.18 -22.04 -30.89
C LEU A 82 -12.21 -22.61 -29.86
N SER A 83 -12.66 -22.84 -28.63
CA SER A 83 -11.78 -23.25 -27.54
C SER A 83 -11.23 -24.66 -27.76
N HIS A 84 -9.98 -24.91 -27.34
CA HIS A 84 -9.36 -26.24 -27.38
C HIS A 84 -9.26 -26.87 -28.78
N MET A 85 -9.03 -26.06 -29.82
CA MET A 85 -8.94 -26.53 -31.20
C MET A 85 -7.49 -26.58 -31.73
N GLY A 86 -6.51 -26.18 -30.92
CA GLY A 86 -5.10 -26.13 -31.30
C GLY A 86 -4.77 -25.06 -32.35
N LEU A 87 -5.67 -24.10 -32.56
CA LEU A 87 -5.56 -23.10 -33.63
C LEU A 87 -4.42 -22.11 -33.34
N SER A 88 -3.71 -21.70 -34.38
CA SER A 88 -2.74 -20.58 -34.34
C SER A 88 -3.19 -19.47 -35.27
N GLY A 89 -2.95 -18.22 -34.88
CA GLY A 89 -3.29 -17.05 -35.69
C GLY A 89 -3.67 -15.83 -34.87
N THR A 90 -4.41 -14.91 -35.49
CA THR A 90 -4.87 -13.66 -34.86
C THR A 90 -6.39 -13.53 -34.95
N ILE A 91 -6.99 -12.69 -34.11
CA ILE A 91 -8.43 -12.39 -34.23
C ILE A 91 -8.62 -11.38 -35.36
N ALA A 92 -9.38 -11.75 -36.38
CA ALA A 92 -9.72 -10.84 -37.47
C ALA A 92 -10.59 -9.67 -36.96
N PRO A 93 -10.27 -8.40 -37.32
CA PRO A 93 -11.09 -7.23 -36.99
C PRO A 93 -12.58 -7.35 -37.36
N GLN A 94 -12.87 -8.10 -38.43
CA GLN A 94 -14.21 -8.34 -38.94
C GLN A 94 -15.10 -9.10 -37.96
N VAL A 95 -14.54 -9.78 -36.95
CA VAL A 95 -15.30 -10.38 -35.85
C VAL A 95 -16.17 -9.33 -35.14
N GLY A 96 -15.76 -8.05 -35.13
CA GLY A 96 -16.58 -6.92 -34.66
C GLY A 96 -17.89 -6.72 -35.42
N LYS A 97 -18.10 -7.37 -36.57
CA LYS A 97 -19.38 -7.31 -37.32
C LYS A 97 -20.42 -8.30 -36.81
N LEU A 98 -20.05 -9.22 -35.90
CA LEU A 98 -20.97 -10.18 -35.26
C LEU A 98 -21.82 -9.51 -34.17
N THR A 99 -22.60 -8.48 -34.51
CA THR A 99 -23.27 -7.58 -33.54
C THR A 99 -24.29 -8.25 -32.60
N PHE A 100 -24.63 -9.52 -32.81
CA PHE A 100 -25.52 -10.33 -31.96
C PHE A 100 -24.79 -11.21 -30.95
N LEU A 101 -23.45 -11.22 -30.99
CA LEU A 101 -22.61 -12.09 -30.17
C LEU A 101 -22.75 -11.75 -28.68
N SER A 102 -23.12 -12.75 -27.88
CA SER A 102 -23.16 -12.70 -26.42
C SER A 102 -22.04 -13.52 -25.78
N HIS A 103 -21.53 -14.55 -26.47
CA HIS A 103 -20.45 -15.40 -25.98
C HIS A 103 -19.32 -15.51 -27.01
N LEU A 104 -18.11 -15.13 -26.61
CA LEU A 104 -16.91 -15.20 -27.44
C LEU A 104 -15.80 -15.94 -26.68
N SER A 105 -15.35 -17.07 -27.21
CA SER A 105 -14.27 -17.85 -26.61
C SER A 105 -13.27 -18.38 -27.64
N PHE A 106 -11.99 -18.08 -27.39
CA PHE A 106 -10.82 -18.65 -28.08
C PHE A 106 -9.90 -19.41 -27.11
N ARG A 107 -10.39 -19.72 -25.90
CA ARG A 107 -9.60 -20.26 -24.79
C ARG A 107 -8.78 -21.50 -25.19
N ASN A 108 -7.56 -21.59 -24.68
CA ASN A 108 -6.68 -22.74 -24.85
C ASN A 108 -6.39 -23.05 -26.33
N ASN A 109 -5.64 -22.14 -26.95
CA ASN A 109 -5.15 -22.20 -28.33
C ASN A 109 -3.80 -21.45 -28.40
N ASN A 110 -3.28 -21.25 -29.60
CA ASN A 110 -2.04 -20.52 -29.87
C ASN A 110 -2.32 -19.14 -30.51
N PHE A 111 -3.46 -18.50 -30.20
CA PHE A 111 -3.72 -17.15 -30.74
C PHE A 111 -2.72 -16.14 -30.19
N HIS A 112 -2.31 -15.18 -31.02
CA HIS A 112 -1.33 -14.16 -30.65
C HIS A 112 -1.69 -12.78 -31.22
N GLY A 113 -0.85 -11.79 -30.94
CA GLY A 113 -1.08 -10.40 -31.33
C GLY A 113 -2.04 -9.67 -30.38
N SER A 114 -2.39 -8.43 -30.72
CA SER A 114 -3.30 -7.61 -29.92
C SER A 114 -4.76 -7.89 -30.23
N LEU A 115 -5.64 -7.59 -29.27
CA LEU A 115 -7.08 -7.68 -29.47
C LEU A 115 -7.57 -6.52 -30.37
N PRO A 116 -8.32 -6.79 -31.46
CA PRO A 116 -8.79 -5.75 -32.36
C PRO A 116 -9.74 -4.74 -31.69
N ASN A 117 -9.62 -3.46 -32.06
CA ASN A 117 -10.49 -2.40 -31.53
C ASN A 117 -11.95 -2.54 -32.01
N GLU A 118 -12.16 -3.19 -33.15
CA GLU A 118 -13.46 -3.44 -33.73
C GLU A 118 -14.34 -4.31 -32.84
N LEU A 119 -13.77 -5.08 -31.90
CA LEU A 119 -14.54 -5.85 -30.92
C LEU A 119 -15.38 -4.95 -29.97
N ALA A 120 -15.06 -3.65 -29.90
CA ALA A 120 -15.83 -2.66 -29.14
C ALA A 120 -17.30 -2.52 -29.60
N SER A 121 -17.61 -2.90 -30.85
CA SER A 121 -18.98 -2.85 -31.40
C SER A 121 -19.88 -3.97 -30.86
N LEU A 122 -19.32 -5.00 -30.21
CA LEU A 122 -20.03 -6.19 -29.75
C LEU A 122 -20.76 -5.93 -28.41
N ARG A 123 -21.66 -4.94 -28.40
CA ARG A 123 -22.35 -4.41 -27.21
C ARG A 123 -23.26 -5.41 -26.47
N ARG A 124 -23.39 -6.64 -26.99
CA ARG A 124 -24.18 -7.73 -26.41
C ARG A 124 -23.34 -8.78 -25.69
N LEU A 125 -22.00 -8.67 -25.72
CA LEU A 125 -21.12 -9.61 -25.05
C LEU A 125 -21.41 -9.65 -23.55
N GLU A 126 -21.61 -10.88 -23.08
CA GLU A 126 -21.81 -11.24 -21.68
C GLU A 126 -20.61 -12.06 -21.16
N VAL A 127 -20.04 -12.91 -22.02
CA VAL A 127 -18.89 -13.76 -21.69
C VAL A 127 -17.81 -13.61 -22.75
N VAL A 128 -16.61 -13.26 -22.31
CA VAL A 128 -15.40 -13.21 -23.14
C VAL A 128 -14.32 -14.07 -22.50
N SER A 129 -13.76 -15.00 -23.28
CA SER A 129 -12.71 -15.89 -22.82
C SER A 129 -11.56 -16.02 -23.84
N PHE A 130 -10.43 -15.43 -23.49
CA PHE A 130 -9.18 -15.41 -24.25
C PHE A 130 -8.04 -16.11 -23.52
N GLY A 131 -8.31 -16.68 -22.33
CA GLY A 131 -7.25 -17.25 -21.50
C GLY A 131 -6.53 -18.45 -22.13
N LEU A 132 -5.32 -18.73 -21.66
CA LEU A 132 -4.44 -19.79 -22.20
C LEU A 132 -4.17 -19.59 -23.70
N ASN A 133 -3.61 -18.44 -24.05
CA ASN A 133 -3.17 -18.10 -25.40
C ASN A 133 -1.86 -17.31 -25.32
N ASN A 134 -1.42 -16.75 -26.45
CA ASN A 134 -0.22 -15.93 -26.56
C ASN A 134 -0.55 -14.48 -26.99
N PHE A 135 -1.72 -13.96 -26.63
CA PHE A 135 -2.11 -12.57 -26.92
C PHE A 135 -1.16 -11.59 -26.24
N SER A 136 -0.89 -10.46 -26.89
CA SER A 136 0.07 -9.45 -26.44
C SER A 136 -0.45 -8.02 -26.62
N GLY A 137 0.34 -7.04 -26.17
CA GLY A 137 -0.05 -5.64 -26.14
C GLY A 137 -0.91 -5.28 -24.93
N MET A 138 -1.48 -4.08 -24.94
CA MET A 138 -2.27 -3.58 -23.81
C MET A 138 -3.64 -4.21 -23.74
N LEU A 139 -4.16 -4.42 -22.53
CA LEU A 139 -5.56 -4.77 -22.32
C LEU A 139 -6.45 -3.59 -22.83
N PRO A 140 -7.33 -3.78 -23.82
CA PRO A 140 -8.03 -2.66 -24.42
C PRO A 140 -9.05 -1.99 -23.48
N SER A 141 -9.09 -0.65 -23.50
CA SER A 141 -10.05 0.11 -22.70
C SER A 141 -11.51 -0.09 -23.15
N TRP A 142 -11.74 -0.59 -24.37
CA TRP A 142 -13.08 -0.80 -24.91
C TRP A 142 -13.91 -1.83 -24.15
N PHE A 143 -13.29 -2.74 -23.39
CA PHE A 143 -14.00 -3.65 -22.48
C PHE A 143 -14.91 -2.88 -21.52
N GLY A 144 -14.46 -1.72 -21.05
CA GLY A 144 -15.20 -0.82 -20.17
C GLY A 144 -16.51 -0.27 -20.75
N PHE A 145 -16.75 -0.44 -22.05
CA PHE A 145 -17.93 0.08 -22.74
C PHE A 145 -18.87 -1.03 -23.23
N LEU A 146 -18.66 -2.27 -22.76
CA LEU A 146 -19.54 -3.41 -22.99
C LEU A 146 -20.56 -3.53 -21.84
N PRO A 147 -21.79 -3.00 -22.00
CA PRO A 147 -22.72 -2.80 -20.88
C PRO A 147 -23.31 -4.08 -20.30
N LYS A 148 -23.08 -5.22 -20.95
CA LYS A 148 -23.61 -6.53 -20.55
C LYS A 148 -22.54 -7.50 -20.08
N LEU A 149 -21.26 -7.11 -20.13
CA LEU A 149 -20.17 -8.03 -19.86
C LEU A 149 -20.21 -8.46 -18.39
N GLN A 150 -20.30 -9.76 -18.16
CA GLN A 150 -20.35 -10.38 -16.83
C GLN A 150 -19.06 -11.13 -16.53
N VAL A 151 -18.44 -11.73 -17.54
CA VAL A 151 -17.28 -12.59 -17.37
C VAL A 151 -16.19 -12.22 -18.37
N LEU A 152 -15.01 -11.88 -17.85
CA LEU A 152 -13.80 -11.64 -18.64
C LEU A 152 -12.66 -12.54 -18.15
N TYR A 153 -12.33 -13.54 -18.95
CA TYR A 153 -11.16 -14.39 -18.76
C TYR A 153 -10.06 -14.01 -19.77
N ALA A 154 -8.97 -13.39 -19.31
CA ALA A 154 -7.80 -13.03 -20.12
C ALA A 154 -6.47 -13.54 -19.52
N TYR A 155 -6.56 -14.49 -18.58
CA TYR A 155 -5.43 -15.07 -17.85
C TYR A 155 -4.49 -15.91 -18.73
N THR A 156 -3.25 -16.12 -18.28
CA THR A 156 -2.20 -16.88 -18.99
C THR A 156 -2.07 -16.40 -20.44
N ASN A 157 -1.60 -15.17 -20.60
CA ASN A 157 -1.30 -14.51 -21.87
C ASN A 157 -0.04 -13.62 -21.70
N SER A 158 0.29 -12.81 -22.71
CA SER A 158 1.37 -11.82 -22.67
C SER A 158 0.84 -10.38 -22.67
N PHE A 159 -0.33 -10.11 -22.08
CA PHE A 159 -0.84 -8.73 -21.95
C PHE A 159 0.06 -7.90 -21.05
N GLU A 160 0.33 -6.65 -21.46
CA GLU A 160 1.26 -5.74 -20.78
C GLU A 160 0.63 -4.35 -20.52
N GLY A 161 1.38 -3.48 -19.88
CA GLY A 161 0.91 -2.15 -19.49
C GLY A 161 -0.07 -2.19 -18.32
N THR A 162 -0.88 -1.14 -18.15
CA THR A 162 -1.80 -0.99 -17.02
C THR A 162 -3.16 -1.60 -17.28
N VAL A 163 -3.86 -2.04 -16.22
CA VAL A 163 -5.29 -2.35 -16.30
C VAL A 163 -6.06 -1.03 -16.58
N PRO A 164 -6.92 -0.97 -17.62
CA PRO A 164 -7.66 0.26 -17.94
C PRO A 164 -8.64 0.66 -16.84
N GLU A 165 -8.64 1.94 -16.47
CA GLU A 165 -9.62 2.53 -15.53
C GLU A 165 -11.07 2.32 -16.01
N SER A 166 -11.30 2.19 -17.31
CA SER A 166 -12.63 1.96 -17.89
C SER A 166 -13.24 0.62 -17.49
N LEU A 167 -12.46 -0.38 -17.02
CA LEU A 167 -13.03 -1.63 -16.51
C LEU A 167 -13.97 -1.40 -15.32
N GLY A 168 -13.75 -0.34 -14.54
CA GLY A 168 -14.66 0.08 -13.47
C GLY A 168 -16.05 0.55 -13.94
N ASN A 169 -16.26 0.76 -15.25
CA ASN A 169 -17.55 1.13 -15.81
C ASN A 169 -18.46 -0.10 -16.06
N ILE A 170 -17.93 -1.31 -15.95
CA ILE A 170 -18.65 -2.55 -16.26
C ILE A 170 -19.47 -2.96 -15.04
N LEU A 171 -20.58 -2.27 -14.79
CA LEU A 171 -21.39 -2.51 -13.59
C LEU A 171 -21.99 -3.93 -13.53
N SER A 172 -22.05 -4.65 -14.67
CA SER A 172 -22.52 -6.04 -14.73
C SER A 172 -21.44 -7.08 -14.43
N LEU A 173 -20.17 -6.69 -14.25
CA LEU A 173 -19.04 -7.60 -14.14
C LEU A 173 -19.12 -8.43 -12.86
N LYS A 174 -19.05 -9.76 -13.01
CA LYS A 174 -19.04 -10.75 -11.92
C LYS A 174 -17.69 -11.43 -11.76
N VAL A 175 -17.01 -11.70 -12.87
CA VAL A 175 -15.72 -12.39 -12.87
C VAL A 175 -14.73 -11.63 -13.74
N LEU A 176 -13.61 -11.26 -13.12
CA LEU A 176 -12.44 -10.67 -13.78
C LEU A 176 -11.21 -11.53 -13.50
N HIS A 177 -10.67 -12.17 -14.53
CA HIS A 177 -9.48 -13.00 -14.41
C HIS A 177 -8.38 -12.52 -15.36
N LEU A 178 -7.39 -11.83 -14.81
CA LEU A 178 -6.25 -11.28 -15.53
C LEU A 178 -4.91 -11.89 -15.07
N GLY A 179 -4.95 -12.93 -14.25
CA GLY A 179 -3.75 -13.58 -13.68
C GLY A 179 -2.79 -14.09 -14.75
N GLU A 180 -1.53 -14.33 -14.38
CA GLU A 180 -0.49 -14.87 -15.26
C GLU A 180 -0.32 -14.04 -16.56
N ASN A 181 -0.03 -12.75 -16.41
CA ASN A 181 0.23 -11.82 -17.51
C ASN A 181 1.44 -10.92 -17.17
N LYS A 182 1.72 -9.90 -18.00
CA LYS A 182 2.77 -8.90 -17.77
C LYS A 182 2.17 -7.54 -17.40
N LEU A 183 0.96 -7.51 -16.84
CA LEU A 183 0.31 -6.26 -16.43
C LEU A 183 1.07 -5.62 -15.29
N SER A 184 1.11 -4.30 -15.27
CA SER A 184 1.92 -3.53 -14.33
C SER A 184 1.23 -2.23 -13.92
N GLY A 185 1.87 -1.48 -13.03
CA GLY A 185 1.31 -0.25 -12.47
C GLY A 185 0.26 -0.52 -11.41
N ARG A 186 -0.59 0.48 -11.15
CA ARG A 186 -1.58 0.42 -10.07
C ARG A 186 -2.80 -0.36 -10.51
N ILE A 187 -3.41 -1.08 -9.56
CA ILE A 187 -4.77 -1.61 -9.74
C ILE A 187 -5.74 -0.43 -9.74
N PRO A 188 -6.57 -0.24 -10.79
CA PRO A 188 -7.52 0.86 -10.87
C PRO A 188 -8.51 0.87 -9.70
N LYS A 189 -8.60 2.01 -9.02
CA LYS A 189 -9.59 2.17 -7.92
C LYS A 189 -11.02 2.09 -8.45
N SER A 190 -11.23 2.41 -9.73
CA SER A 190 -12.52 2.31 -10.41
C SER A 190 -13.09 0.88 -10.40
N LEU A 191 -12.28 -0.17 -10.24
CA LEU A 191 -12.78 -1.54 -10.08
C LEU A 191 -13.69 -1.68 -8.85
N GLY A 192 -13.54 -0.81 -7.85
CA GLY A 192 -14.45 -0.73 -6.71
C GLY A 192 -15.89 -0.30 -7.07
N ASN A 193 -16.12 0.26 -8.27
CA ASN A 193 -17.47 0.58 -8.76
C ASN A 193 -18.24 -0.66 -9.26
N CYS A 194 -17.54 -1.77 -9.53
CA CYS A 194 -18.17 -3.01 -9.99
C CYS A 194 -18.79 -3.76 -8.80
N THR A 195 -19.95 -3.29 -8.32
CA THR A 195 -20.59 -3.80 -7.10
C THR A 195 -21.07 -5.25 -7.17
N TYR A 196 -21.14 -5.84 -8.37
CA TYR A 196 -21.51 -7.24 -8.60
C TYR A 196 -20.28 -8.16 -8.78
N LEU A 197 -19.06 -7.65 -8.62
CA LEU A 197 -17.84 -8.42 -8.80
C LEU A 197 -17.70 -9.44 -7.66
N GLU A 198 -17.77 -10.72 -8.02
CA GLU A 198 -17.68 -11.86 -7.10
C GLU A 198 -16.26 -12.43 -7.06
N ILE A 199 -15.60 -12.49 -8.22
CA ILE A 199 -14.28 -13.11 -8.37
C ILE A 199 -13.34 -12.15 -9.11
N ILE A 200 -12.21 -11.86 -8.48
CA ILE A 200 -11.10 -11.13 -9.09
C ILE A 200 -9.80 -11.90 -8.86
N HIS A 201 -9.12 -12.31 -9.93
CA HIS A 201 -7.72 -12.73 -9.81
C HIS A 201 -6.80 -11.91 -10.73
N LEU A 202 -5.71 -11.47 -10.11
CA LEU A 202 -4.70 -10.52 -10.61
C LEU A 202 -3.28 -11.02 -10.27
N ASP A 203 -3.17 -12.23 -9.74
CA ASP A 203 -1.94 -12.93 -9.37
C ASP A 203 -1.00 -13.10 -10.57
N ASP A 204 0.27 -13.36 -10.30
CA ASP A 204 1.30 -13.55 -11.32
C ASP A 204 1.32 -12.46 -12.41
N ASN A 205 1.26 -11.21 -11.94
CA ASN A 205 1.48 -9.98 -12.70
C ASN A 205 2.51 -9.10 -12.00
N ASN A 206 2.84 -7.94 -12.58
CA ASN A 206 3.83 -6.99 -12.08
C ASN A 206 3.19 -5.71 -11.50
N PHE A 207 2.08 -5.86 -10.77
CA PHE A 207 1.38 -4.73 -10.15
C PHE A 207 2.22 -4.07 -9.05
N THR A 208 2.25 -2.73 -9.08
CA THR A 208 2.91 -1.92 -8.05
C THR A 208 2.23 -0.56 -7.94
N ASP A 209 2.04 -0.09 -6.72
CA ASP A 209 1.59 1.28 -6.47
C ASP A 209 2.75 2.29 -6.40
N GLY A 210 4.00 1.83 -6.53
CA GLY A 210 5.21 2.63 -6.37
C GLY A 210 5.50 3.02 -4.92
N THR A 211 4.75 2.50 -3.95
CA THR A 211 4.96 2.80 -2.53
C THR A 211 6.19 2.04 -2.01
N THR A 212 7.21 2.78 -1.58
CA THR A 212 8.33 2.20 -0.85
C THR A 212 7.91 1.90 0.58
N VAL A 213 8.12 0.65 1.01
CA VAL A 213 7.75 0.16 2.34
C VAL A 213 8.98 -0.43 3.05
N ALA A 214 8.96 -0.45 4.38
CA ALA A 214 9.90 -1.22 5.17
C ALA A 214 9.24 -2.55 5.57
N ILE A 215 9.91 -3.66 5.29
CA ILE A 215 9.43 -5.00 5.66
C ILE A 215 10.26 -5.51 6.83
N LYS A 216 9.66 -5.62 8.01
CA LYS A 216 10.28 -6.23 9.19
C LYS A 216 9.90 -7.71 9.22
N VAL A 217 10.85 -8.58 8.90
CA VAL A 217 10.67 -10.04 8.95
C VAL A 217 11.11 -10.56 10.32
N PHE A 218 10.26 -11.35 10.96
CA PHE A 218 10.53 -11.88 12.30
C PHE A 218 11.22 -13.24 12.20
N ASN A 219 12.29 -13.42 12.98
CA ASN A 219 12.96 -14.70 13.08
C ASN A 219 12.22 -15.61 14.06
N LEU A 220 11.43 -16.55 13.54
CA LEU A 220 10.61 -17.47 14.34
C LEU A 220 11.43 -18.56 15.06
N ASN A 221 12.72 -18.71 14.75
CA ASN A 221 13.60 -19.65 15.44
C ASN A 221 14.11 -19.11 16.79
N ILE A 222 13.91 -17.81 17.07
CA ILE A 222 14.31 -17.19 18.34
C ILE A 222 13.12 -17.26 19.30
N GLU A 223 13.40 -17.68 20.55
CA GLU A 223 12.40 -17.72 21.61
C GLU A 223 11.73 -16.34 21.78
N GLY A 224 10.41 -16.31 21.74
CA GLY A 224 9.64 -15.06 21.82
C GLY A 224 9.43 -14.33 20.48
N GLY A 225 10.02 -14.76 19.36
CA GLY A 225 9.83 -14.12 18.05
C GLY A 225 8.37 -14.03 17.61
N PHE A 226 7.57 -15.08 17.88
CA PHE A 226 6.13 -15.09 17.62
C PHE A 226 5.37 -14.09 18.51
N LYS A 227 5.65 -14.10 19.83
CA LYS A 227 5.04 -13.16 20.80
C LYS A 227 5.39 -11.71 20.46
N SER A 228 6.59 -11.48 19.93
CA SER A 228 7.05 -10.16 19.53
C SER A 228 6.26 -9.63 18.32
N PHE A 229 6.02 -10.50 17.33
CA PHE A 229 5.16 -10.16 16.19
C PHE A 229 3.73 -9.82 16.63
N GLU A 230 3.13 -10.63 17.51
CA GLU A 230 1.77 -10.36 18.02
C GLU A 230 1.69 -9.05 18.78
N ALA A 231 2.62 -8.81 19.73
CA ALA A 231 2.65 -7.57 20.50
C ALA A 231 2.78 -6.34 19.60
N GLU A 232 3.66 -6.38 18.60
CA GLU A 232 3.86 -5.26 17.70
C GLU A 232 2.67 -5.05 16.75
N CYS A 233 2.03 -6.13 16.28
CA CYS A 233 0.77 -6.03 15.53
C CYS A 233 -0.33 -5.37 16.36
N ASP A 234 -0.58 -5.86 17.57
CA ASP A 234 -1.66 -5.40 18.44
C ASP A 234 -1.49 -3.92 18.81
N VAL A 235 -0.27 -3.53 19.14
CA VAL A 235 0.07 -2.14 19.50
C VAL A 235 0.00 -1.24 18.26
N LEU A 236 0.68 -1.56 17.16
CA LEU A 236 0.69 -0.69 15.98
C LEU A 236 -0.68 -0.54 15.32
N CYS A 237 -1.55 -1.54 15.42
CA CYS A 237 -2.92 -1.44 14.89
C CYS A 237 -3.83 -0.55 15.74
N SER A 238 -3.52 -0.37 17.03
CA SER A 238 -4.34 0.38 17.99
C SER A 238 -3.89 1.83 18.21
N ILE A 239 -2.71 2.22 17.73
CA ILE A 239 -2.13 3.55 17.93
C ILE A 239 -2.02 4.33 16.63
N ARG A 240 -2.23 5.66 16.70
CA ARG A 240 -2.00 6.58 15.57
C ARG A 240 -1.51 7.93 16.07
N HIS A 241 -0.27 8.28 15.76
CA HIS A 241 0.33 9.55 16.17
C HIS A 241 1.39 10.01 15.17
N ARG A 242 1.60 11.33 15.06
CA ARG A 242 2.54 11.93 14.08
C ARG A 242 4.01 11.56 14.34
N ASN A 243 4.35 11.22 15.59
CA ASN A 243 5.68 10.84 16.04
C ASN A 243 5.80 9.32 16.29
N LEU A 244 4.95 8.51 15.67
CA LEU A 244 5.00 7.05 15.72
C LEU A 244 5.05 6.48 14.30
N VAL A 245 5.84 5.43 14.08
CA VAL A 245 5.87 4.74 12.78
C VAL A 245 4.52 4.11 12.49
N LYS A 246 4.04 4.31 11.27
CA LYS A 246 2.78 3.77 10.79
C LYS A 246 2.93 2.36 10.23
N ILE A 247 2.07 1.44 10.71
CA ILE A 247 1.83 0.15 10.07
C ILE A 247 0.91 0.32 8.85
N ILE A 248 1.28 -0.32 7.74
CA ILE A 248 0.48 -0.41 6.51
C ILE A 248 -0.33 -1.72 6.53
N SER A 249 0.33 -2.84 6.81
CA SER A 249 -0.28 -4.17 6.88
C SER A 249 0.65 -5.15 7.60
N CYS A 250 0.18 -6.37 7.82
CA CYS A 250 1.00 -7.50 8.27
C CYS A 250 0.81 -8.71 7.34
N CYS A 251 1.80 -9.60 7.33
CA CYS A 251 1.77 -10.88 6.64
C CYS A 251 2.02 -11.98 7.67
N SER A 252 1.13 -12.98 7.71
CA SER A 252 1.16 -14.04 8.71
C SER A 252 0.78 -15.37 8.06
N SER A 253 1.77 -16.27 7.96
CA SER A 253 1.60 -17.69 7.62
C SER A 253 2.23 -18.55 8.72
N ILE A 254 2.12 -19.87 8.64
CA ILE A 254 2.64 -20.79 9.68
C ILE A 254 4.15 -20.54 9.94
N ASP A 255 4.94 -20.39 8.87
CA ASP A 255 6.41 -20.29 8.96
C ASP A 255 6.96 -18.89 8.63
N PHE A 256 6.08 -17.91 8.37
CA PHE A 256 6.50 -16.57 7.98
C PHE A 256 5.65 -15.50 8.65
N LYS A 257 6.30 -14.58 9.36
CA LYS A 257 5.69 -13.38 9.94
C LYS A 257 6.45 -12.15 9.49
N ALA A 258 5.73 -11.16 8.97
CA ALA A 258 6.32 -9.89 8.62
C ALA A 258 5.35 -8.72 8.84
N LEU A 259 5.90 -7.57 9.18
CA LEU A 259 5.19 -6.30 9.19
C LEU A 259 5.56 -5.48 7.96
N VAL A 260 4.56 -4.86 7.36
CA VAL A 260 4.70 -3.88 6.29
C VAL A 260 4.50 -2.50 6.89
N LEU A 261 5.58 -1.75 7.04
CA LEU A 261 5.62 -0.43 7.66
C LEU A 261 5.89 0.65 6.60
N GLU A 262 5.55 1.89 6.92
CA GLU A 262 6.02 3.01 6.10
C GLU A 262 7.56 3.07 6.09
N TYR A 263 8.15 3.39 4.94
CA TYR A 263 9.59 3.52 4.83
C TYR A 263 10.05 4.90 5.33
N ILE A 264 10.96 4.90 6.30
CA ILE A 264 11.52 6.12 6.90
C ILE A 264 12.95 6.36 6.38
N PRO A 265 13.17 7.36 5.49
CA PRO A 265 14.35 7.39 4.62
C PRO A 265 15.66 7.81 5.30
N LYS A 266 15.63 8.60 6.39
CA LYS A 266 16.87 9.05 7.03
C LYS A 266 17.43 8.06 8.06
N GLY A 267 16.74 6.94 8.28
CA GLY A 267 17.16 5.90 9.21
C GLY A 267 17.04 6.31 10.68
N SER A 268 17.82 5.68 11.55
CA SER A 268 17.70 5.84 13.00
C SER A 268 18.58 6.95 13.59
N LEU A 269 18.17 7.52 14.72
CA LEU A 269 18.93 8.51 15.49
C LEU A 269 20.32 7.99 15.86
N ARG A 270 20.47 6.69 16.16
CA ARG A 270 21.79 6.06 16.41
C ARG A 270 22.78 6.36 15.28
N LYS A 271 22.35 6.26 14.01
CA LYS A 271 23.19 6.56 12.85
C LYS A 271 23.62 8.02 12.85
N TRP A 272 22.72 8.94 13.20
CA TRP A 272 23.00 10.37 13.22
C TRP A 272 23.90 10.80 14.37
N LEU A 273 23.77 10.16 15.55
CA LEU A 273 24.63 10.43 16.69
C LEU A 273 26.06 9.91 16.48
N TYR A 274 26.25 8.72 15.90
CA TYR A 274 27.57 8.08 15.89
C TYR A 274 28.28 8.05 14.53
N SER A 275 27.63 8.45 13.44
CA SER A 275 28.28 8.53 12.13
C SER A 275 29.11 9.81 11.97
N HIS A 276 30.19 9.73 11.20
CA HIS A 276 31.05 10.87 10.88
C HIS A 276 30.47 11.78 9.79
N SER A 277 29.46 11.31 9.04
CA SER A 277 28.87 12.03 7.91
C SER A 277 27.59 12.80 8.24
N HIS A 278 27.17 12.77 9.50
CA HIS A 278 25.94 13.40 9.96
C HIS A 278 26.26 14.31 11.14
N PHE A 279 25.62 15.47 11.18
CA PHE A 279 25.72 16.42 12.29
C PHE A 279 24.30 16.84 12.66
N LEU A 280 24.04 16.87 13.97
CA LEU A 280 22.80 17.38 14.53
C LEU A 280 23.14 18.53 15.46
N ASP A 281 22.56 19.69 15.18
CA ASP A 281 22.69 20.84 16.06
C ASP A 281 21.85 20.69 17.34
N MET A 282 21.95 21.68 18.20
CA MET A 282 21.27 21.70 19.49
C MET A 282 19.74 21.76 19.35
N LEU A 283 19.22 22.57 18.43
CA LEU A 283 17.79 22.78 18.26
C LEU A 283 17.13 21.58 17.58
N GLU A 284 17.82 20.95 16.63
CA GLU A 284 17.43 19.69 16.00
C GLU A 284 17.32 18.58 17.05
N ARG A 285 18.36 18.38 17.88
CA ARG A 285 18.34 17.38 18.96
C ARG A 285 17.19 17.64 19.94
N LEU A 286 17.00 18.90 20.36
CA LEU A 286 15.92 19.27 21.28
C LEU A 286 14.53 19.02 20.66
N SER A 287 14.37 19.34 19.37
CA SER A 287 13.12 19.11 18.65
C SER A 287 12.80 17.63 18.52
N MET A 288 13.79 16.79 18.19
CA MET A 288 13.64 15.33 18.15
C MET A 288 13.26 14.77 19.52
N MET A 289 13.86 15.27 20.60
CA MET A 289 13.53 14.82 21.94
C MET A 289 12.12 15.25 22.38
N ILE A 290 11.63 16.40 21.92
CA ILE A 290 10.22 16.82 22.10
C ILE A 290 9.27 15.90 21.33
N ASP A 291 9.62 15.53 20.09
CA ASP A 291 8.85 14.60 19.27
C ASP A 291 8.70 13.23 19.96
N VAL A 292 9.81 12.66 20.43
CA VAL A 292 9.83 11.39 21.18
C VAL A 292 9.01 11.50 22.47
N ALA A 293 9.18 12.59 23.23
CA ALA A 293 8.41 12.82 24.44
C ALA A 293 6.90 12.91 24.16
N SER A 294 6.53 13.56 23.05
CA SER A 294 5.12 13.72 22.62
C SER A 294 4.50 12.38 22.23
N SER A 295 5.25 11.48 21.59
CA SER A 295 4.77 10.12 21.34
C SER A 295 4.54 9.33 22.63
N LEU A 296 5.45 9.41 23.61
CA LEU A 296 5.28 8.70 24.88
C LEU A 296 4.11 9.28 25.70
N GLU A 297 3.93 10.60 25.71
CA GLU A 297 2.73 11.22 26.30
C GLU A 297 1.45 10.64 25.70
N TYR A 298 1.39 10.52 24.37
CA TYR A 298 0.26 9.91 23.68
C TYR A 298 0.06 8.44 24.05
N LEU A 299 1.13 7.63 24.10
CA LEU A 299 1.05 6.22 24.49
C LEU A 299 0.57 6.04 25.93
N HIS A 300 1.04 6.88 26.85
CA HIS A 300 0.76 6.77 28.28
C HIS A 300 -0.58 7.37 28.69
N HIS A 301 -1.04 8.41 27.98
CA HIS A 301 -2.19 9.22 28.41
C HIS A 301 -3.24 9.48 27.32
N GLY A 302 -2.91 9.23 26.05
CA GLY A 302 -3.79 9.48 24.90
C GLY A 302 -4.48 8.23 24.34
N CYS A 303 -4.03 7.04 24.71
CA CYS A 303 -4.61 5.76 24.29
C CYS A 303 -5.69 5.27 25.28
N PRO A 304 -6.72 4.53 24.82
CA PRO A 304 -7.75 3.97 25.71
C PRO A 304 -7.17 3.05 26.80
N LEU A 305 -6.15 2.27 26.44
CA LEU A 305 -5.30 1.52 27.36
C LEU A 305 -3.89 2.09 27.25
N PRO A 306 -3.24 2.47 28.36
CA PRO A 306 -1.87 2.94 28.33
C PRO A 306 -0.94 1.88 27.73
N VAL A 307 -0.07 2.30 26.82
CA VAL A 307 0.93 1.46 26.17
C VAL A 307 2.31 1.80 26.74
N VAL A 308 3.03 0.81 27.24
CA VAL A 308 4.43 0.95 27.65
C VAL A 308 5.32 0.40 26.55
N HIS A 309 6.27 1.21 26.08
CA HIS A 309 7.14 0.88 24.96
C HIS A 309 8.17 -0.20 25.32
N CYS A 310 8.78 -0.10 26.51
CA CYS A 310 9.76 -1.03 27.10
C CYS A 310 11.15 -1.08 26.45
N ASP A 311 11.32 -0.63 25.20
CA ASP A 311 12.64 -0.65 24.51
C ASP A 311 13.04 0.68 23.87
N LEU A 312 12.98 1.79 24.63
CA LEU A 312 13.33 3.10 24.10
C LEU A 312 14.86 3.29 24.03
N LYS A 313 15.38 3.53 22.82
CA LYS A 313 16.82 3.72 22.53
C LYS A 313 17.02 4.40 21.16
N PRO A 314 18.19 4.96 20.84
CA PRO A 314 18.39 5.69 19.58
C PRO A 314 18.20 4.87 18.30
N SER A 315 18.34 3.54 18.35
CA SER A 315 18.06 2.70 17.16
C SER A 315 16.58 2.64 16.81
N ASN A 316 15.71 2.87 17.80
CA ASN A 316 14.26 2.74 17.70
C ASN A 316 13.59 4.11 17.43
N ILE A 317 14.38 5.18 17.32
CA ILE A 317 13.94 6.50 16.90
C ILE A 317 14.33 6.69 15.43
N LEU A 318 13.36 6.73 14.53
CA LEU A 318 13.59 6.94 13.10
C LEU A 318 13.33 8.40 12.71
N LEU A 319 14.02 8.88 11.68
CA LEU A 319 13.91 10.25 11.19
C LEU A 319 13.30 10.28 9.79
N ASN A 320 12.18 10.99 9.63
CA ASN A 320 11.57 11.15 8.31
C ASN A 320 12.33 12.19 7.47
N LYS A 321 11.85 12.43 6.24
CA LYS A 321 12.46 13.37 5.30
C LYS A 321 12.56 14.81 5.85
N ASP A 322 11.68 15.17 6.78
CA ASP A 322 11.55 16.51 7.38
C ASP A 322 12.27 16.59 8.75
N MET A 323 13.11 15.60 9.11
CA MET A 323 13.84 15.51 10.39
C MET A 323 12.95 15.38 11.63
N VAL A 324 11.67 15.05 11.46
CA VAL A 324 10.76 14.73 12.57
C VAL A 324 11.12 13.34 13.10
N ALA A 325 11.18 13.19 14.42
CA ALA A 325 11.44 11.92 15.06
C ALA A 325 10.17 11.06 15.21
N LEU A 326 10.29 9.77 14.89
CA LEU A 326 9.25 8.76 15.00
C LEU A 326 9.75 7.60 15.86
N VAL A 327 9.00 7.25 16.91
CA VAL A 327 9.27 6.05 17.70
C VAL A 327 8.77 4.81 16.95
N SER A 328 9.57 3.75 16.99
CA SER A 328 9.37 2.47 16.30
C SER A 328 9.76 1.30 17.20
N ASP A 329 9.48 0.08 16.74
CA ASP A 329 9.85 -1.19 17.40
C ASP A 329 9.10 -1.46 18.71
N PHE A 330 7.84 -1.88 18.57
CA PHE A 330 6.97 -2.23 19.68
C PHE A 330 7.01 -3.73 20.03
N GLY A 331 8.08 -4.42 19.63
CA GLY A 331 8.18 -5.88 19.72
C GLY A 331 8.13 -6.45 21.14
N ILE A 332 8.35 -5.64 22.18
CA ILE A 332 8.20 -6.05 23.58
C ILE A 332 7.25 -5.15 24.38
N SER A 333 6.50 -4.29 23.69
CA SER A 333 5.58 -3.35 24.31
C SER A 333 4.38 -4.07 24.95
N LYS A 334 3.75 -3.40 25.92
CA LYS A 334 2.63 -3.96 26.69
C LYS A 334 1.52 -2.95 26.89
N PHE A 335 0.27 -3.42 26.87
CA PHE A 335 -0.86 -2.67 27.40
C PHE A 335 -0.91 -2.81 28.92
N LEU A 336 -1.20 -1.73 29.63
CA LEU A 336 -1.52 -1.77 31.06
C LEU A 336 -3.03 -1.95 31.25
N GLY A 337 -3.41 -2.84 32.18
CA GLY A 337 -4.79 -3.06 32.58
C GLY A 337 -5.36 -1.93 33.44
N ASN A 338 -6.69 -1.93 33.63
CA ASN A 338 -7.42 -0.85 34.30
C ASN A 338 -7.14 -0.71 35.82
N GLU A 339 -6.56 -1.71 36.48
CA GLU A 339 -6.47 -1.71 37.95
C GLU A 339 -5.06 -1.50 38.53
N ASP A 340 -3.98 -1.66 37.74
CA ASP A 340 -2.62 -1.40 38.22
C ASP A 340 -1.74 -0.74 37.14
N SER A 341 -1.07 0.35 37.53
CA SER A 341 -0.12 1.12 36.71
C SER A 341 1.18 0.36 36.34
N MET A 342 1.21 -0.96 36.56
CA MET A 342 2.39 -1.82 36.57
C MET A 342 2.03 -3.23 36.05
N THR A 343 2.96 -3.92 35.40
CA THR A 343 2.82 -5.34 34.98
C THR A 343 4.18 -6.04 35.07
N GLN A 344 4.23 -7.36 35.29
CA GLN A 344 5.50 -8.10 35.37
C GLN A 344 5.84 -8.86 34.08
N THR A 345 7.14 -8.98 33.77
CA THR A 345 7.65 -9.79 32.66
C THR A 345 9.02 -10.41 32.96
N MET A 346 9.37 -11.45 32.20
CA MET A 346 10.72 -12.02 32.15
C MET A 346 11.51 -11.58 30.90
N THR A 347 10.88 -10.83 29.98
CA THR A 347 11.55 -10.33 28.77
C THR A 347 12.51 -9.19 29.13
N LEU A 348 13.79 -9.35 28.79
CA LEU A 348 14.81 -8.33 29.02
C LEU A 348 14.74 -7.24 27.95
N ALA A 349 14.78 -5.97 28.38
CA ALA A 349 14.99 -4.81 27.51
C ALA A 349 16.49 -4.56 27.24
N THR A 350 16.81 -3.48 26.52
CA THR A 350 18.19 -3.14 26.19
C THR A 350 18.99 -2.66 27.40
N ILE A 351 20.16 -3.27 27.61
CA ILE A 351 21.13 -2.89 28.66
C ILE A 351 21.51 -1.41 28.52
N GLY A 352 21.56 -0.70 29.65
CA GLY A 352 21.90 0.73 29.73
C GLY A 352 20.70 1.67 29.75
N TYR A 353 19.56 1.29 29.17
CA TYR A 353 18.34 2.11 29.12
C TYR A 353 17.26 1.63 30.09
N MET A 354 17.41 0.41 30.60
CA MET A 354 16.43 -0.26 31.44
C MET A 354 16.34 0.40 32.82
N ALA A 355 15.10 0.61 33.29
CA ALA A 355 14.84 1.10 34.64
C ALA A 355 15.24 0.04 35.71
N PRO A 356 15.69 0.46 36.90
CA PRO A 356 16.15 -0.46 37.95
C PRO A 356 15.10 -1.48 38.38
N GLU A 357 13.84 -1.07 38.55
CA GLU A 357 12.72 -1.93 38.93
C GLU A 357 12.36 -2.93 37.82
N TYR A 358 12.57 -2.55 36.57
CA TYR A 358 12.38 -3.45 35.44
C TYR A 358 13.51 -4.50 35.42
N GLY A 359 14.76 -4.09 35.55
CA GLY A 359 15.90 -5.02 35.53
C GLY A 359 15.98 -5.97 36.73
N SER A 360 15.55 -5.54 37.91
CA SER A 360 15.64 -6.33 39.14
C SER A 360 14.39 -7.16 39.45
N GLN A 361 13.20 -6.63 39.15
CA GLN A 361 11.92 -7.23 39.55
C GLN A 361 11.01 -7.56 38.36
N GLY A 362 11.43 -7.21 37.13
CA GLY A 362 10.60 -7.41 35.93
C GLY A 362 9.41 -6.47 35.84
N ILE A 363 9.37 -5.39 36.63
CA ILE A 363 8.23 -4.47 36.69
C ILE A 363 8.27 -3.49 35.52
N ILE A 364 7.26 -3.59 34.66
CA ILE A 364 7.00 -2.69 33.53
C ILE A 364 5.99 -1.63 33.96
N SER A 365 6.27 -0.38 33.61
CA SER A 365 5.38 0.74 33.86
C SER A 365 5.65 1.90 32.91
N THR A 366 4.70 2.85 32.85
CA THR A 366 4.93 4.12 32.14
C THR A 366 6.13 4.87 32.72
N ARG A 367 6.41 4.73 34.03
CA ARG A 367 7.59 5.31 34.69
C ARG A 367 8.90 4.66 34.23
N GLY A 368 8.87 3.39 33.83
CA GLY A 368 10.00 2.70 33.21
C GLY A 368 10.39 3.36 31.88
N ASP A 369 9.40 3.67 31.02
CA ASP A 369 9.64 4.42 29.77
C ASP A 369 10.21 5.83 30.04
N VAL A 370 9.74 6.52 31.10
CA VAL A 370 10.30 7.82 31.49
C VAL A 370 11.78 7.71 31.86
N TYR A 371 12.17 6.65 32.56
CA TYR A 371 13.58 6.40 32.88
C TYR A 371 14.40 6.22 31.60
N SER A 372 13.96 5.34 30.70
CA SER A 372 14.63 5.11 29.41
C SER A 372 14.71 6.38 28.56
N TYR A 373 13.67 7.22 28.60
CA TYR A 373 13.68 8.54 27.97
C TYR A 373 14.74 9.48 28.57
N GLY A 374 14.90 9.48 29.90
CA GLY A 374 15.95 10.24 30.57
C GLY A 374 17.36 9.83 30.10
N ILE A 375 17.61 8.54 29.98
CA ILE A 375 18.88 8.02 29.45
C ILE A 375 19.09 8.41 27.98
N LEU A 376 18.05 8.24 27.14
CA LEU A 376 18.09 8.65 25.73
C LEU A 376 18.36 10.16 25.57
N LEU A 377 17.79 10.98 26.44
CA LEU A 377 17.99 12.43 26.46
C LEU A 377 19.44 12.76 26.82
N MET A 378 20.03 12.10 27.82
CA MET A 378 21.46 12.28 28.16
C MET A 378 22.35 11.84 26.99
N GLU A 379 22.15 10.64 26.45
CA GLU A 379 22.96 10.14 25.32
C GLU A 379 22.90 11.09 24.12
N THR A 380 21.71 11.62 23.81
CA THR A 380 21.53 12.54 22.68
C THR A 380 22.39 13.79 22.81
N PHE A 381 22.54 14.35 24.01
CA PHE A 381 23.27 15.60 24.22
C PHE A 381 24.72 15.42 24.68
N THR A 382 25.08 14.25 25.21
CA THR A 382 26.47 13.91 25.58
C THR A 382 27.21 13.19 24.46
N ARG A 383 26.48 12.55 23.54
CA ARG A 383 27.01 11.62 22.52
C ARG A 383 27.84 10.49 23.14
N LYS A 384 27.46 10.06 24.36
CA LYS A 384 28.07 8.95 25.08
C LYS A 384 27.09 7.78 25.14
N ASN A 385 27.52 6.61 24.67
CA ASN A 385 26.67 5.44 24.67
C ASN A 385 26.59 4.90 26.11
N PRO A 386 25.38 4.63 26.66
CA PRO A 386 25.23 4.06 27.99
C PRO A 386 26.00 2.77 28.26
N THR A 387 26.43 2.06 27.20
CA THR A 387 27.24 0.84 27.27
C THR A 387 28.71 1.05 26.88
N ASP A 388 29.21 2.29 26.83
CA ASP A 388 30.63 2.55 26.60
C ASP A 388 31.49 1.96 27.73
N ASP A 389 32.73 1.56 27.42
CA ASP A 389 33.67 0.95 28.38
C ASP A 389 33.94 1.80 29.63
N MET A 390 33.67 3.11 29.56
CA MET A 390 33.80 4.02 30.70
C MET A 390 32.67 3.89 31.74
N PHE A 391 31.56 3.22 31.40
CA PHE A 391 30.39 3.02 32.26
C PHE A 391 30.28 1.57 32.75
N VAL A 392 31.38 1.06 33.31
CA VAL A 392 31.46 -0.28 33.91
C VAL A 392 31.43 -0.20 35.44
N GLY A 393 30.94 -1.26 36.08
CA GLY A 393 30.83 -1.34 37.55
C GLY A 393 29.76 -0.41 38.10
N GLU A 394 30.12 0.46 39.03
CA GLU A 394 29.18 1.38 39.71
C GLU A 394 28.93 2.69 38.94
N MET A 395 29.68 2.96 37.86
CA MET A 395 29.54 4.18 37.08
C MET A 395 28.59 3.97 35.89
N SER A 396 27.45 4.66 35.89
CA SER A 396 26.52 4.71 34.75
C SER A 396 26.58 6.08 34.05
N LEU A 397 26.04 6.18 32.83
CA LEU A 397 25.90 7.48 32.13
C LEU A 397 25.20 8.52 33.03
N ARG A 398 24.10 8.11 33.67
CA ARG A 398 23.40 8.94 34.66
C ARG A 398 24.29 9.32 35.84
N GLY A 399 25.01 8.34 36.40
CA GLY A 399 25.92 8.56 37.53
C GLY A 399 26.98 9.61 37.21
N TRP A 400 27.62 9.49 36.05
CA TRP A 400 28.60 10.42 35.53
C TRP A 400 28.02 11.83 35.32
N VAL A 401 26.89 11.96 34.62
CA VAL A 401 26.23 13.27 34.40
C VAL A 401 25.86 13.93 35.74
N ARG A 402 25.29 13.17 36.68
CA ARG A 402 24.90 13.69 38.01
C ARG A 402 26.10 14.16 38.83
N GLN A 403 27.24 13.48 38.75
CA GLN A 403 28.46 13.85 39.47
C GLN A 403 29.16 15.06 38.84
N SER A 404 29.11 15.21 37.52
CA SER A 404 29.79 16.31 36.81
C SER A 404 29.01 17.62 36.77
N LEU A 405 27.67 17.59 36.79
CA LEU A 405 26.82 18.80 36.69
C LEU A 405 27.11 19.89 37.73
N PRO A 406 27.33 19.59 39.03
CA PRO A 406 27.66 20.62 40.02
C PRO A 406 28.97 21.38 39.74
N HIS A 407 29.87 20.78 38.95
CA HIS A 407 31.15 21.37 38.60
C HIS A 407 31.06 22.14 37.27
N SER A 408 30.68 21.46 36.20
CA SER A 408 30.51 22.08 34.88
C SER A 408 29.76 21.17 33.92
N VAL A 409 28.67 21.66 33.33
CA VAL A 409 27.96 20.93 32.25
C VAL A 409 28.82 20.78 30.99
N ILE A 410 29.82 21.64 30.80
CA ILE A 410 30.71 21.62 29.62
C ILE A 410 31.49 20.31 29.55
N GLU A 411 31.78 19.68 30.70
CA GLU A 411 32.52 18.42 30.77
C GLU A 411 31.73 17.23 30.22
N VAL A 412 30.40 17.33 30.17
CA VAL A 412 29.54 16.21 29.75
C VAL A 412 28.93 16.38 28.37
N ILE A 413 28.75 17.63 27.90
CA ILE A 413 28.10 17.91 26.62
C ILE A 413 28.98 17.46 25.46
N ASP A 414 28.34 16.99 24.38
CA ASP A 414 28.98 16.77 23.10
C ASP A 414 29.75 18.03 22.65
N SER A 415 31.08 17.90 22.56
CA SER A 415 31.99 18.98 22.16
C SER A 415 31.63 19.68 20.85
N SER A 416 30.83 19.03 20.00
CA SER A 416 30.38 19.58 18.73
C SER A 416 29.20 20.57 18.87
N LEU A 417 28.49 20.57 20.01
CA LEU A 417 27.35 21.45 20.29
C LEU A 417 27.76 22.79 20.93
N LEU A 418 28.95 22.86 21.52
CA LEU A 418 29.38 24.01 22.32
C LEU A 418 30.88 24.28 22.07
N LYS A 419 31.21 25.32 21.29
CA LYS A 419 32.61 25.80 21.18
C LYS A 419 32.80 27.12 21.94
N ARG A 420 33.94 27.24 22.62
CA ARG A 420 34.27 28.42 23.42
C ARG A 420 34.44 29.63 22.51
N GLY A 421 33.68 30.70 22.77
CA GLY A 421 33.70 31.94 21.98
C GLY A 421 32.67 32.02 20.84
N GLU A 422 31.76 31.04 20.71
CA GLU A 422 30.63 31.13 19.78
C GLU A 422 29.54 32.12 20.26
N GLU A 423 28.77 32.63 19.31
CA GLU A 423 27.55 33.39 19.60
C GLU A 423 26.58 32.56 20.45
N ASN A 424 25.84 33.24 21.33
CA ASN A 424 24.82 32.63 22.20
C ASN A 424 25.35 31.54 23.16
N PHE A 425 26.65 31.54 23.47
CA PHE A 425 27.29 30.54 24.34
C PHE A 425 26.55 30.34 25.67
N ASN A 426 26.20 31.42 26.37
CA ASN A 426 25.49 31.34 27.66
C ASN A 426 24.08 30.77 27.51
N ALA A 427 23.35 31.15 26.45
CA ALA A 427 22.02 30.63 26.17
C ALA A 427 22.06 29.12 25.89
N LYS A 428 23.04 28.66 25.10
CA LYS A 428 23.28 27.23 24.87
C LYS A 428 23.60 26.51 26.18
N LEU A 429 24.47 27.08 27.02
CA LEU A 429 24.86 26.51 28.30
C LEU A 429 23.66 26.33 29.25
N ASP A 430 22.86 27.38 29.42
CA ASP A 430 21.67 27.37 30.28
C ASP A 430 20.61 26.37 29.80
N CYS A 431 20.43 26.27 28.49
CA CYS A 431 19.51 25.32 27.90
C CYS A 431 20.01 23.87 28.11
N MET A 432 21.31 23.60 27.92
CA MET A 432 21.90 22.28 28.21
C MET A 432 21.78 21.91 29.69
N LEU A 433 22.04 22.84 30.62
CA LEU A 433 21.83 22.63 32.05
C LEU A 433 20.38 22.22 32.35
N SER A 434 19.42 22.93 31.76
CA SER A 434 17.99 22.64 31.94
C SER A 434 17.60 21.27 31.40
N ILE A 435 18.17 20.88 30.24
CA ILE A 435 17.95 19.55 29.62
C ILE A 435 18.53 18.45 30.50
N MET A 436 19.78 18.59 30.96
CA MET A 436 20.44 17.57 31.78
C MET A 436 19.76 17.40 33.14
N GLN A 437 19.30 18.50 33.74
CA GLN A 437 18.53 18.44 34.99
C GLN A 437 17.21 17.68 34.81
N LEU A 438 16.48 17.94 33.72
CA LEU A 438 15.28 17.18 33.39
C LEU A 438 15.58 15.71 33.15
N ALA A 439 16.66 15.40 32.42
CA ALA A 439 17.07 14.03 32.15
C ALA A 439 17.39 13.25 33.43
N ILE A 440 18.03 13.89 34.42
CA ILE A 440 18.28 13.30 35.74
C ILE A 440 16.98 13.03 36.48
N THR A 441 16.04 13.99 36.49
CA THR A 441 14.73 13.81 37.12
C THR A 441 13.92 12.69 36.46
N CYS A 442 14.00 12.54 35.14
CA CYS A 442 13.34 11.44 34.42
C CYS A 442 13.93 10.07 34.77
N SER A 443 15.24 10.02 35.04
CA SER A 443 15.99 8.79 35.31
C SER A 443 16.27 8.56 36.80
N THR A 444 15.48 9.13 37.72
CA THR A 444 15.61 8.84 39.15
C THR A 444 15.36 7.37 39.45
N GLU A 445 16.07 6.81 40.45
CA GLU A 445 15.95 5.38 40.81
C GLU A 445 14.51 5.03 41.23
N ALA A 446 13.91 5.84 42.11
CA ALA A 446 12.54 5.67 42.59
C ALA A 446 11.51 6.03 41.49
N PRO A 447 10.64 5.09 41.04
CA PRO A 447 9.66 5.35 39.99
C PRO A 447 8.66 6.48 40.30
N GLU A 448 8.27 6.62 41.57
CA GLU A 448 7.35 7.62 42.08
C GLU A 448 7.89 9.05 42.03
N GLU A 449 9.22 9.21 42.04
CA GLU A 449 9.90 10.52 41.96
C GLU A 449 10.08 11.01 40.52
N ARG A 450 9.84 10.15 39.52
CA ARG A 450 9.97 10.50 38.10
C ARG A 450 8.80 11.39 37.67
N SER A 451 9.05 12.37 36.80
CA SER A 451 7.97 13.16 36.17
C SER A 451 7.13 12.31 35.22
N ASN A 452 5.86 12.66 34.98
CA ASN A 452 5.06 11.97 33.95
C ASN A 452 5.37 12.59 32.57
N MET A 453 5.02 11.91 31.48
CA MET A 453 5.40 12.38 30.15
C MET A 453 4.71 13.70 29.74
N ARG A 454 3.53 14.02 30.30
CA ARG A 454 2.88 15.33 30.07
C ARG A 454 3.70 16.48 30.65
N ASP A 455 4.26 16.30 31.84
CA ASP A 455 5.12 17.29 32.50
C ASP A 455 6.48 17.40 31.79
N VAL A 456 7.04 16.27 31.33
CA VAL A 456 8.29 16.24 30.56
C VAL A 456 8.13 17.00 29.24
N VAL A 457 7.07 16.73 28.47
CA VAL A 457 6.77 17.45 27.21
C VAL A 457 6.61 18.95 27.45
N THR A 458 5.88 19.32 28.51
CA THR A 458 5.67 20.73 28.87
C THR A 458 6.98 21.42 29.22
N THR A 459 7.86 20.74 29.97
CA THR A 459 9.15 21.27 30.38
C THR A 459 10.10 21.45 29.19
N LEU A 460 10.19 20.47 28.29
CA LEU A 460 11.03 20.58 27.09
C LEU A 460 10.57 21.70 26.16
N LYS A 461 9.25 21.87 25.97
CA LYS A 461 8.69 22.98 25.19
C LYS A 461 9.05 24.33 25.81
N LYS A 462 9.01 24.46 27.14
CA LYS A 462 9.45 25.67 27.86
C LYS A 462 10.95 25.91 27.68
N ILE A 463 11.77 24.88 27.78
CA ILE A 463 13.23 24.96 27.53
C ILE A 463 13.50 25.47 26.11
N LYS A 464 12.85 24.88 25.09
CA LYS A 464 12.98 25.31 23.69
C LYS A 464 12.55 26.76 23.48
N LEU A 465 11.40 27.15 24.04
CA LEU A 465 10.91 28.53 23.96
C LEU A 465 11.86 29.54 24.62
N LYS A 466 12.42 29.19 25.79
CA LYS A 466 13.41 30.04 26.46
C LYS A 466 14.68 30.16 25.60
N PHE A 467 15.18 29.03 25.09
CA PHE A 467 16.37 29.02 24.25
C PHE A 467 16.21 29.89 23.00
N LEU A 468 15.10 29.76 22.27
CA LEU A 468 14.80 30.58 21.08
C LEU A 468 14.79 32.08 21.39
N LYS A 469 14.18 32.47 22.51
CA LYS A 469 14.19 33.88 22.98
C LYS A 469 15.59 34.37 23.31
N ASP A 470 16.39 33.54 23.96
CA ASP A 470 17.76 33.89 24.38
C ASP A 470 18.72 33.99 23.18
N VAL A 471 18.42 33.34 22.04
CA VAL A 471 19.21 33.42 20.80
C VAL A 471 18.69 34.43 19.77
N GLY A 472 17.53 35.05 20.00
CA GLY A 472 16.94 36.07 19.13
C GLY A 472 16.27 35.53 17.86
N GLU A 473 15.83 34.26 17.87
CA GLU A 473 15.12 33.61 16.77
C GLU A 473 13.64 33.45 17.16
N ASP A 474 12.78 34.41 16.78
CA ASP A 474 11.31 34.37 16.96
C ASP A 474 10.60 33.68 15.77
#